data_AF-X7RZR8-F1
#
_entry.id   AF-X7RZR8-F1
#
_cell.length_a   1.000
_cell.length_b   1.000
_cell.length_c   1.000
_cell.angle_alpha   90.00
_cell.angle_beta   90.00
_cell.angle_gamma   90.00
#
_symmetry.space_group_name_H-M   'P 1'
#
loop_
_entity.id
_entity.type
_entity.pdbx_description
1 polymer ?
#
loop_
_entity_poly.entity_id
_entity_poly.type
_entity_poly.pdbx_seq_one_letter_code
_entity_poly.pdbx_strand_id
1 'polypeptide(L)'
;MVLKYFKILYIELFYSFFSIVFLCKLDNLNSELLGKNDLSILTYNNYQSLYFFIGAFILIIFGFYIFIYRFKYILDMEINSFGELVFFIIIEILIIFIIVLIIKFISIPILKTIFKAIIVILGISQFLSAK
;
A
#
# COMPACT_ATOMS: atom_id res chain seq x y z
N MET A 1 23.29 21.92 3.42
CA MET A 1 22.14 21.45 4.23
C MET A 1 21.21 20.53 3.43
N VAL A 2 20.57 21.01 2.36
CA VAL A 2 19.58 20.24 1.55
C VAL A 2 20.12 18.91 1.00
N LEU A 3 21.33 18.89 0.46
CA LEU A 3 21.98 17.66 -0.06
C LEU A 3 22.20 16.57 1.01
N LYS A 4 22.40 16.96 2.27
CA LYS A 4 22.57 16.00 3.38
C LYS A 4 21.24 15.28 3.65
N TYR A 5 20.13 16.01 3.67
CA TYR A 5 18.79 15.45 3.87
C TYR A 5 18.35 14.57 2.69
N PHE A 6 18.64 14.98 1.45
CA PHE A 6 18.37 14.16 0.27
C PHE A 6 19.08 12.80 0.32
N LYS A 7 20.35 12.77 0.73
CA LYS A 7 21.12 11.52 0.87
C LYS A 7 20.57 10.62 1.98
N ILE A 8 19.92 11.19 2.98
CA ILE A 8 19.31 10.44 4.08
C ILE A 8 17.93 9.91 3.67
N LEU A 9 17.16 10.68 2.90
CA LEU A 9 15.72 10.44 2.67
C LEU A 9 15.34 9.98 1.26
N TYR A 10 16.32 9.65 0.43
CA TYR A 10 16.07 9.26 -0.96
C TYR A 10 15.16 8.02 -1.06
N ILE A 11 15.23 7.10 -0.09
CA ILE A 11 14.38 5.89 -0.07
C ILE A 11 12.92 6.27 0.15
N GLU A 12 12.64 7.17 1.10
CA GLU A 12 11.29 7.67 1.40
C GLU A 12 10.70 8.43 0.23
N LEU A 13 11.52 9.28 -0.41
CA LEU A 13 11.10 10.05 -1.58
C LEU A 13 10.78 9.12 -2.76
N PHE A 14 11.63 8.12 -3.00
CA PHE A 14 11.43 7.12 -4.03
C PHE A 14 10.17 6.30 -3.76
N TYR A 15 10.01 5.79 -2.53
CA TYR A 15 8.81 5.07 -2.09
C TYR A 15 7.55 5.92 -2.30
N SER A 16 7.58 7.19 -1.90
CA SER A 16 6.45 8.10 -2.02
C SER A 16 6.07 8.33 -3.47
N PHE A 17 7.06 8.60 -4.33
CA PHE A 17 6.84 8.77 -5.77
C PHE A 17 6.21 7.54 -6.41
N PHE A 18 6.77 6.35 -6.16
CA PHE A 18 6.23 5.10 -6.69
C PHE A 18 4.81 4.81 -6.17
N SER A 19 4.57 5.08 -4.89
CA SER A 19 3.26 4.88 -4.28
C SER A 19 2.20 5.82 -4.87
N ILE A 20 2.55 7.08 -5.15
CA ILE A 20 1.65 8.03 -5.81
C ILE A 20 1.30 7.55 -7.23
N VAL A 21 2.30 7.17 -8.02
CA VAL A 21 2.08 6.64 -9.37
C VAL A 21 1.20 5.39 -9.34
N PHE A 22 1.45 4.49 -8.37
CA PHE A 22 0.64 3.31 -8.16
C PHE A 22 -0.81 3.66 -7.80
N LEU A 23 -1.02 4.60 -6.87
CA LEU A 23 -2.34 5.06 -6.44
C LEU A 23 -3.15 5.65 -7.60
N CYS A 24 -2.54 6.48 -8.45
CA CYS A 24 -3.21 7.02 -9.64
C CYS A 24 -3.68 5.90 -10.59
N LYS A 25 -2.82 4.89 -10.81
CA LYS A 25 -3.20 3.74 -11.65
C LYS A 25 -4.29 2.88 -11.00
N LEU A 26 -4.25 2.73 -9.68
CA LEU A 26 -5.25 1.99 -8.93
C LEU A 26 -6.60 2.69 -8.96
N ASP A 27 -6.63 4.02 -8.87
CA ASP A 27 -7.87 4.81 -8.99
C ASP A 27 -8.54 4.68 -10.36
N ASN A 28 -7.72 4.72 -11.42
CA ASN A 28 -8.20 4.49 -12.79
C ASN A 28 -8.79 3.08 -12.92
N LEU A 29 -8.08 2.06 -12.41
CA LEU A 29 -8.58 0.69 -12.41
C LEU A 29 -9.89 0.57 -11.61
N ASN A 30 -9.96 1.17 -10.42
CA ASN A 30 -11.17 1.16 -9.60
C ASN A 30 -12.35 1.78 -10.34
N SER A 31 -12.13 2.89 -11.05
CA SER A 31 -13.13 3.54 -11.88
C SER A 31 -13.63 2.64 -13.01
N GLU A 32 -12.73 1.89 -13.66
CA GLU A 32 -13.09 0.90 -14.69
C GLU A 32 -13.88 -0.29 -14.12
N LEU A 33 -13.59 -0.68 -12.87
CA LEU A 33 -14.22 -1.81 -12.19
C LEU A 33 -15.56 -1.45 -11.53
N LEU A 34 -15.94 -0.17 -11.46
CA LEU A 34 -17.22 0.25 -10.89
C LEU A 34 -18.40 -0.38 -11.64
N GLY A 35 -19.35 -0.95 -10.90
CA GLY A 35 -20.54 -1.60 -11.46
C GLY A 35 -20.30 -2.99 -12.05
N LYS A 36 -19.06 -3.49 -12.03
CA LYS A 36 -18.73 -4.87 -12.44
C LYS A 36 -19.07 -5.87 -11.34
N ASN A 37 -19.41 -7.10 -11.74
CA ASN A 37 -19.68 -8.19 -10.80
C ASN A 37 -18.38 -8.82 -10.28
N ASP A 38 -18.46 -9.57 -9.18
CA ASP A 38 -17.30 -10.13 -8.50
C ASP A 38 -16.40 -11.00 -9.42
N LEU A 39 -16.98 -11.86 -10.27
CA LEU A 39 -16.20 -12.70 -11.19
C LEU A 39 -15.45 -11.85 -12.23
N SER A 40 -16.13 -10.87 -12.82
CA SER A 40 -15.55 -10.00 -13.84
C SER A 40 -14.46 -9.08 -13.29
N ILE A 41 -14.52 -8.75 -11.99
CA ILE A 41 -13.45 -8.01 -11.30
C ILE A 41 -12.21 -8.89 -11.14
N LEU A 42 -12.37 -10.17 -10.76
CA LEU A 42 -11.25 -11.11 -10.59
C LEU A 42 -10.55 -11.44 -11.91
N THR A 43 -11.31 -11.61 -12.98
CA THR A 43 -10.77 -11.96 -14.31
C THR A 43 -10.51 -10.74 -15.19
N TYR A 44 -10.67 -9.52 -14.65
CA TYR A 44 -10.56 -8.29 -15.42
C TYR A 44 -9.19 -8.18 -16.10
N ASN A 45 -9.21 -7.98 -17.42
CA ASN A 45 -8.04 -7.73 -18.26
C ASN A 45 -6.83 -8.61 -17.89
N ASN A 46 -7.00 -9.93 -17.96
CA ASN A 46 -5.99 -10.92 -17.57
C ASN A 46 -5.54 -10.81 -16.10
N TYR A 47 -6.50 -10.80 -15.18
CA TYR A 47 -6.26 -10.77 -13.73
C TYR A 47 -5.55 -9.51 -13.22
N GLN A 48 -5.72 -8.38 -13.92
CA GLN A 48 -5.11 -7.09 -13.56
C GLN A 48 -5.41 -6.71 -12.10
N SER A 49 -6.65 -6.92 -11.63
CA SER A 49 -7.04 -6.66 -10.25
C SER A 49 -6.21 -7.41 -9.21
N LEU A 50 -5.78 -8.65 -9.50
CA LEU A 50 -4.91 -9.42 -8.61
C LEU A 50 -3.49 -8.83 -8.56
N TYR A 51 -2.96 -8.38 -9.70
CA TYR A 51 -1.64 -7.73 -9.72
C TYR A 51 -1.62 -6.44 -8.91
N PHE A 52 -2.69 -5.62 -9.00
CA PHE A 52 -2.83 -4.43 -8.16
C PHE A 52 -2.98 -4.79 -6.68
N PHE A 53 -3.72 -5.85 -6.35
CA PHE A 53 -3.81 -6.33 -4.97
C PHE A 53 -2.46 -6.75 -4.39
N ILE A 54 -1.69 -7.54 -5.13
CA ILE A 54 -0.33 -7.95 -4.71
C ILE A 54 0.58 -6.72 -4.61
N GLY A 55 0.53 -5.81 -5.58
CA GLY A 55 1.31 -4.57 -5.56
C GLY A 55 0.99 -3.68 -4.36
N ALA A 56 -0.28 -3.55 -3.99
CA ALA A 56 -0.71 -2.81 -2.80
C ALA A 56 -0.15 -3.46 -1.53
N PHE A 57 -0.21 -4.79 -1.42
CA PHE A 57 0.34 -5.51 -0.28
C PHE A 57 1.86 -5.31 -0.14
N ILE A 58 2.59 -5.39 -1.25
CA ILE A 58 4.04 -5.12 -1.29
C ILE A 58 4.33 -3.69 -0.81
N LEU A 59 3.63 -2.68 -1.34
CA LEU A 59 3.85 -1.29 -0.96
C LEU A 59 3.51 -1.00 0.51
N ILE A 60 2.50 -1.68 1.07
CA ILE A 60 2.18 -1.59 2.50
C ILE A 60 3.33 -2.15 3.34
N ILE A 61 3.84 -3.35 3.01
CA ILE A 61 4.97 -3.96 3.73
C ILE A 61 6.21 -3.07 3.65
N PHE A 62 6.54 -2.57 2.46
CA PHE A 62 7.69 -1.67 2.29
C PHE A 62 7.50 -0.35 3.06
N GLY A 63 6.28 0.22 3.06
CA GLY A 63 5.97 1.41 3.83
C GLY A 63 6.21 1.22 5.33
N PHE A 64 5.70 0.12 5.89
CA PHE A 64 5.95 -0.22 7.30
C PHE A 64 7.43 -0.49 7.60
N TYR A 65 8.14 -1.17 6.69
CA TYR A 65 9.57 -1.41 6.84
C TYR A 65 10.36 -0.10 6.89
N ILE A 66 10.09 0.83 5.98
CA ILE A 66 10.71 2.15 5.94
C ILE A 66 10.40 2.94 7.22
N PHE A 67 9.13 2.96 7.63
CA PHE A 67 8.69 3.60 8.87
C PHE A 67 9.46 3.09 10.09
N ILE A 68 9.53 1.76 10.29
CA ILE A 68 10.23 1.17 11.44
C ILE A 68 11.73 1.46 11.38
N TYR A 69 12.35 1.31 10.21
CA TYR A 69 13.77 1.57 10.02
C TYR A 69 14.10 3.03 10.36
N ARG A 70 13.30 3.97 9.88
CA ARG A 70 13.51 5.40 10.11
C ARG A 70 13.20 5.80 11.53
N PHE A 71 12.14 5.27 12.13
CA PHE A 71 11.81 5.51 13.54
C PHE A 71 12.97 5.10 14.45
N LYS A 72 13.57 3.93 14.24
CA LYS A 72 14.78 3.50 14.96
C LYS A 72 15.95 4.44 14.74
N TYR A 73 16.21 4.80 13.48
CA TYR A 73 17.27 5.73 13.13
C TYR A 73 17.13 7.10 13.81
N ILE A 74 15.90 7.60 13.99
CA ILE A 74 15.64 8.86 14.72
C ILE A 74 15.92 8.70 16.21
N LEU A 75 15.55 7.56 16.82
CA LEU A 75 15.81 7.30 18.24
C LEU A 75 17.31 7.19 18.56
N ASP A 76 18.09 6.64 17.62
CA ASP A 76 19.52 6.40 17.80
C ASP A 76 20.39 7.61 17.45
N MET A 77 19.84 8.65 16.80
CA MET A 77 20.61 9.80 16.36
C MET A 77 20.53 10.99 17.32
N GLU A 78 21.66 11.68 17.51
CA GLU A 78 21.68 13.00 18.11
C GLU A 78 20.98 14.01 17.19
N ILE A 79 19.74 14.35 17.53
CA ILE A 79 18.95 15.36 16.81
C ILE A 79 19.61 16.73 17.07
N ASN A 80 20.20 17.30 16.02
CA ASN A 80 21.02 18.51 16.14
C ASN A 80 20.18 19.78 16.13
N SER A 81 18.92 19.72 15.70
CA SER A 81 18.01 20.88 15.73
C SER A 81 16.53 20.48 15.75
N PHE A 82 15.70 21.38 16.29
CA PHE A 82 14.25 21.25 16.26
C PHE A 82 13.68 21.13 14.83
N GLY A 83 14.28 21.83 13.86
CA GLY A 83 13.87 21.77 12.46
C GLY A 83 14.06 20.37 11.84
N GLU A 84 15.14 19.68 12.19
CA GLU A 84 15.37 18.29 11.75
C GLU A 84 14.30 17.35 12.29
N LEU A 85 13.96 17.48 13.58
CA LEU A 85 12.91 16.68 14.21
C LEU A 85 11.55 16.87 13.52
N VAL A 86 11.13 18.12 13.30
CA VAL A 86 9.87 18.43 12.62
C VAL A 86 9.84 17.84 11.22
N PHE A 87 10.95 17.95 10.48
CA PHE A 87 11.03 17.41 9.12
C PHE A 87 10.90 15.89 9.07
N PHE A 88 11.54 15.17 10.01
CA PHE A 88 11.38 13.71 10.11
C PHE A 88 9.94 13.31 10.43
N ILE A 89 9.29 13.99 11.39
CA ILE A 89 7.90 13.73 11.75
C ILE A 89 6.97 13.90 10.54
N ILE A 90 7.16 14.96 9.74
CA ILE A 90 6.34 15.21 8.53
C ILE A 90 6.46 14.05 7.53
N ILE A 91 7.65 13.50 7.33
CA ILE A 91 7.88 12.38 6.42
C ILE A 91 7.22 11.11 6.93
N GLU A 92 7.29 10.82 8.22
CA GLU A 92 6.62 9.66 8.80
C GLU A 92 5.09 9.76 8.65
N ILE A 93 4.52 10.95 8.90
CA ILE A 93 3.09 11.21 8.68
C ILE A 93 2.73 10.99 7.20
N LEU A 94 3.59 11.43 6.27
CA LEU A 94 3.37 11.22 4.83
C LEU A 94 3.35 9.73 4.48
N ILE A 95 4.26 8.93 5.02
CA ILE A 95 4.29 7.47 4.78
C ILE A 95 3.02 6.81 5.32
N ILE A 96 2.61 7.15 6.54
CA ILE A 96 1.36 6.65 7.13
C ILE A 96 0.16 7.02 6.25
N PHE A 97 0.11 8.28 5.80
CA PHE A 97 -0.97 8.77 4.94
C PHE A 97 -1.03 7.99 3.62
N ILE A 98 0.12 7.72 2.99
CA ILE A 98 0.20 6.92 1.76
C ILE A 98 -0.31 5.49 2.00
N ILE A 99 0.10 4.84 3.10
CA ILE A 99 -0.37 3.49 3.45
C ILE A 99 -1.90 3.48 3.60
N VAL A 100 -2.46 4.46 4.31
CA VAL A 100 -3.92 4.59 4.48
C VAL A 100 -4.63 4.77 3.14
N LEU A 101 -4.07 5.57 2.22
CA LEU A 101 -4.63 5.72 0.88
C LEU A 101 -4.59 4.40 0.09
N ILE A 102 -3.48 3.66 0.12
CA ILE A 102 -3.38 2.36 -0.56
C ILE A 102 -4.47 1.41 -0.05
N ILE A 103 -4.64 1.31 1.27
CA ILE A 103 -5.67 0.47 1.89
C ILE A 103 -7.07 0.93 1.46
N LYS A 104 -7.35 2.24 1.48
CA LYS A 104 -8.66 2.78 1.09
C LYS A 104 -8.98 2.48 -0.38
N PHE A 105 -8.02 2.66 -1.28
CA PHE A 105 -8.24 2.50 -2.72
C PHE A 105 -8.34 1.03 -3.08
N ILE A 106 -7.50 0.14 -2.52
CA ILE A 106 -7.63 -1.30 -2.80
C ILE A 106 -8.95 -1.86 -2.23
N SER A 107 -9.50 -1.23 -1.18
CA SER A 107 -10.76 -1.65 -0.54
C SER A 107 -12.00 -1.54 -1.44
N ILE A 108 -11.94 -0.80 -2.55
CA ILE A 108 -13.09 -0.54 -3.42
C ILE A 108 -12.66 -0.70 -4.88
N PRO A 109 -13.15 -1.70 -5.64
CA PRO A 109 -13.91 -2.89 -5.24
C PRO A 109 -13.04 -4.13 -4.95
N ILE A 110 -11.73 -4.05 -5.23
CA ILE A 110 -10.83 -5.21 -5.37
C ILE A 110 -10.76 -6.07 -4.09
N LEU A 111 -10.47 -5.47 -2.93
CA LEU A 111 -10.33 -6.19 -1.66
C LEU A 111 -11.59 -6.97 -1.30
N LYS A 112 -12.77 -6.33 -1.46
CA LYS A 112 -14.07 -6.94 -1.15
C LYS A 112 -14.29 -8.19 -1.97
N THR A 113 -14.00 -8.12 -3.27
CA THR A 113 -14.17 -9.24 -4.19
C THR A 113 -13.20 -10.38 -3.87
N ILE A 114 -11.93 -10.08 -3.57
CA ILE A 114 -10.93 -11.11 -3.21
C ILE A 114 -11.33 -11.84 -1.92
N PHE A 115 -11.75 -11.13 -0.88
CA PHE A 115 -12.20 -11.75 0.37
C PHE A 115 -13.42 -12.64 0.16
N LYS A 116 -14.42 -12.20 -0.61
CA LYS A 116 -15.58 -13.04 -0.95
C LYS A 116 -15.15 -14.32 -1.67
N ALA A 117 -14.23 -14.23 -2.63
CA ALA A 117 -13.75 -15.39 -3.37
C ALA A 117 -13.06 -16.40 -2.44
N ILE A 118 -12.22 -15.93 -1.51
CA ILE A 118 -11.56 -16.79 -0.51
C ILE A 118 -12.60 -17.50 0.37
N ILE A 119 -13.61 -16.78 0.86
CA ILE A 119 -14.68 -17.36 1.70
C ILE A 119 -15.43 -18.46 0.94
N VAL A 120 -15.77 -18.22 -0.33
CA VAL A 120 -16.46 -19.22 -1.18
C VAL A 120 -15.59 -20.47 -1.37
N ILE A 121 -14.29 -20.29 -1.65
CA ILE A 121 -13.35 -21.41 -1.82
C ILE A 121 -13.23 -22.22 -0.52
N LEU A 122 -13.08 -21.55 0.63
CA LEU A 122 -12.98 -22.21 1.93
C LEU A 122 -14.27 -22.96 2.28
N GLY A 123 -15.44 -22.36 2.06
CA GLY A 123 -16.74 -23.00 2.31
C GLY A 123 -16.97 -24.24 1.45
N ILE A 124 -16.63 -24.17 0.16
CA ILE A 124 -16.69 -25.34 -0.74
C ILE A 124 -15.71 -26.42 -0.27
N SER A 125 -14.50 -26.05 0.13
CA SER A 125 -13.48 -27.01 0.59
C SER A 125 -13.95 -27.78 1.84
N GLN A 126 -14.61 -27.09 2.78
CA GLN A 126 -15.19 -27.71 3.97
C GLN A 126 -16.35 -28.64 3.63
N PHE A 127 -17.24 -28.23 2.72
CA PHE A 127 -18.36 -29.07 2.28
C PHE A 127 -17.88 -30.36 1.60
N LEU A 128 -16.85 -30.28 0.76
CA LEU A 128 -16.25 -31.46 0.10
C LEU A 128 -15.52 -32.38 1.10
N SER A 129 -14.91 -31.82 2.14
CA SER A 129 -14.23 -32.62 3.17
C SER A 129 -15.18 -33.32 4.15
N ALA A 130 -16.45 -32.90 4.23
CA ALA A 130 -17.45 -33.45 5.13
C ALA A 130 -18.31 -34.56 4.50
N LYS A 131 -18.01 -34.96 3.25
CA LYS A 131 -18.72 -35.96 2.46
C LYS A 131 -17.82 -37.15 2.19
#